data_AF-A0A4Q2SUF4-F1
#
_entry.id   AF-A0A4Q2SUF4-F1
#
_cell.length_a   1.000
_cell.length_b   1.000
_cell.length_c   1.000
_cell.angle_alpha   90.00
_cell.angle_beta   90.00
_cell.angle_gamma   90.00
#
_symmetry.space_group_name_H-M   'P 1'
#
loop_
_entity.id
_entity.type
_entity.pdbx_description
1 polymer ?
#
loop_
_entity_poly.entity_id
_entity_poly.type
_entity_poly.pdbx_seq_one_letter_code
_entity_poly.pdbx_strand_id
1 'polypeptide(L)'
;MRITRLVAGSVTAGLIGLTPIAIAAPTQAAVTYTTSAVAAPSETRVVYGDALTVDVDIDSSQGFAPPGGTTTLLAQEVGSTTFVPVATSDGAYAYFTDVKPAAGTTYKASYSGFTASNGDIYQPTESATFTVEVARKITYPSSGFVIKGKVTPDYAKKKIVIKVSRKQNKGYKSFKTIKTTSAGKYKITLPRRGGTWYWSFVIKGDDKYLANGFVWKTFVG
;
A
#
# COMPACT_ATOMS: atom_id res chain seq x y z
N MET A 1 -56.28 28.45 -95.95
CA MET A 1 -54.93 27.94 -95.65
C MET A 1 -54.26 28.85 -94.63
N ARG A 2 -54.04 28.36 -93.41
CA ARG A 2 -52.89 28.72 -92.55
C ARG A 2 -52.92 27.79 -91.34
N ILE A 3 -51.85 27.01 -91.23
CA ILE A 3 -51.58 25.94 -90.27
C ILE A 3 -50.90 26.58 -89.06
N THR A 4 -51.34 26.27 -87.84
CA THR A 4 -50.58 26.62 -86.62
C THR A 4 -50.28 25.34 -85.86
N ARG A 5 -49.00 24.96 -85.89
CA ARG A 5 -48.43 23.75 -85.29
C ARG A 5 -48.18 23.94 -83.79
N LEU A 6 -48.42 22.87 -83.03
CA LEU A 6 -47.88 22.63 -81.69
C LEU A 6 -46.35 22.54 -81.73
N VAL A 7 -45.67 23.15 -80.75
CA VAL A 7 -44.34 22.74 -80.30
C VAL A 7 -44.33 22.78 -78.77
N ALA A 8 -44.46 21.61 -78.14
CA ALA A 8 -44.20 21.41 -76.72
C ALA A 8 -42.72 21.02 -76.58
N GLY A 9 -41.89 21.89 -76.00
CA GLY A 9 -40.48 21.61 -75.71
C GLY A 9 -40.34 20.99 -74.32
N SER A 10 -39.94 19.73 -74.25
CA SER A 10 -39.51 19.06 -73.02
C SER A 10 -38.06 19.46 -72.69
N VAL A 11 -37.86 20.20 -71.60
CA VAL A 11 -36.51 20.46 -71.06
C VAL A 11 -36.16 19.34 -70.09
N THR A 12 -35.34 18.40 -70.54
CA THR A 12 -34.76 17.35 -69.68
C THR A 12 -33.56 17.94 -68.95
N ALA A 13 -33.73 18.32 -67.68
CA ALA A 13 -32.62 18.68 -66.80
C ALA A 13 -31.85 17.40 -66.40
N GLY A 14 -30.66 17.22 -66.95
CA GLY A 14 -29.74 16.16 -66.55
C GLY A 14 -29.18 16.45 -65.16
N LEU A 15 -29.65 15.71 -64.17
CA LEU A 15 -29.08 15.70 -62.82
C LEU A 15 -27.72 15.01 -62.87
N ILE A 16 -26.63 15.79 -62.84
CA ILE A 16 -25.29 15.26 -62.60
C ILE A 16 -25.27 14.78 -61.14
N GLY A 17 -25.32 13.47 -60.96
CA GLY A 17 -25.15 12.83 -59.66
C GLY A 17 -23.73 13.06 -59.15
N LEU A 18 -23.53 14.10 -58.34
CA LEU A 18 -22.38 14.20 -57.47
C LEU A 18 -22.54 13.14 -56.39
N THR A 19 -21.99 11.95 -56.60
CA THR A 19 -21.75 11.02 -55.49
C THR A 19 -20.85 11.74 -54.48
N PRO A 20 -21.29 11.98 -53.24
CA PRO A 20 -20.36 12.45 -52.23
C PRO A 20 -19.30 11.36 -52.08
N ILE A 21 -18.07 11.68 -52.50
CA ILE A 21 -16.91 10.92 -52.05
C ILE A 21 -16.86 11.20 -50.56
N ALA A 22 -17.34 10.25 -49.76
CA ALA A 22 -17.14 10.28 -48.32
C ALA A 22 -15.62 10.25 -48.11
N ILE A 23 -15.03 11.42 -47.90
CA ILE A 23 -13.70 11.54 -47.35
C ILE A 23 -13.84 11.00 -45.93
N ALA A 24 -13.59 9.70 -45.75
CA ALA A 24 -13.38 9.15 -44.43
C ALA A 24 -12.23 9.97 -43.84
N ALA A 25 -12.54 10.77 -42.80
CA ALA A 25 -11.50 11.43 -42.03
C ALA A 25 -10.47 10.36 -41.63
N PRO A 26 -9.16 10.66 -41.71
CA PRO A 26 -8.15 9.67 -41.38
C PRO A 26 -8.44 9.18 -39.96
N THR A 27 -8.77 7.89 -39.83
CA THR A 27 -8.79 7.22 -38.54
C THR A 27 -7.37 7.33 -38.02
N GLN A 28 -7.15 8.16 -37.00
CA GLN A 28 -5.85 8.25 -36.35
C GLN A 28 -5.45 6.84 -35.93
N ALA A 29 -4.24 6.42 -36.30
CA ALA A 29 -3.77 5.09 -35.94
C ALA A 29 -3.73 5.00 -34.41
N ALA A 30 -4.29 3.92 -33.87
CA ALA A 30 -4.20 3.59 -32.45
C ALA A 30 -2.74 3.64 -31.99
N VAL A 31 -2.50 4.32 -30.88
CA VAL A 31 -1.16 4.46 -30.31
C VAL A 31 -1.01 3.52 -29.12
N THR A 32 0.15 2.87 -29.03
CA THR A 32 0.51 2.09 -27.85
C THR A 32 1.40 2.92 -26.94
N TYR A 33 0.96 3.11 -25.69
CA TYR A 33 1.68 3.79 -24.63
C TYR A 33 2.27 2.78 -23.65
N THR A 34 3.59 2.85 -23.42
CA THR A 34 4.19 2.21 -22.25
C THR A 34 3.75 2.93 -20.99
N THR A 35 3.76 2.23 -19.85
CA THR A 35 3.35 2.79 -18.56
C THR A 35 4.42 2.53 -17.50
N SER A 36 4.53 3.44 -16.54
CA SER A 36 5.37 3.34 -15.34
C SER A 36 4.51 3.41 -14.09
N ALA A 37 4.82 2.54 -13.12
CA ALA A 37 4.13 2.51 -11.84
C ALA A 37 5.06 2.91 -10.70
N VAL A 38 4.57 3.79 -9.82
CA VAL A 38 5.21 4.15 -8.56
C VAL A 38 4.26 3.80 -7.43
N ALA A 39 4.73 3.03 -6.45
CA ALA A 39 3.96 2.71 -5.26
C ALA A 39 4.73 3.18 -4.02
N ALA A 40 4.08 3.99 -3.19
CA ALA A 40 4.68 4.64 -2.03
C ALA A 40 3.86 4.37 -0.76
N PRO A 41 4.40 3.63 0.23
CA PRO A 41 3.73 3.49 1.52
C PRO A 41 3.89 4.77 2.35
N SER A 42 2.91 5.09 3.20
CA SER A 42 3.01 6.18 4.18
C SER A 42 4.13 5.94 5.20
N GLU A 43 4.40 4.68 5.52
CA GLU A 43 5.43 4.26 6.47
C GLU A 43 6.00 2.89 6.06
N THR A 44 7.29 2.68 6.33
CA THR A 44 7.97 1.38 6.11
C THR A 44 8.07 0.56 7.39
N ARG A 45 7.56 1.07 8.51
CA ARG A 45 7.58 0.41 9.82
C ARG A 45 6.27 0.65 10.54
N VAL A 46 5.58 -0.42 10.90
CA VAL A 46 4.30 -0.35 11.62
C VAL A 46 4.28 -1.26 12.84
N VAL A 47 3.37 -1.01 13.77
CA VAL A 47 3.07 -1.96 14.85
C VAL A 47 1.95 -2.88 14.40
N TYR A 48 2.03 -4.15 14.78
CA TYR A 48 1.03 -5.15 14.45
C TYR A 48 -0.39 -4.69 14.81
N GLY A 49 -1.28 -4.75 13.82
CA GLY A 49 -2.68 -4.35 13.92
C GLY A 49 -2.94 -2.88 13.56
N ASP A 50 -1.89 -2.08 13.36
CA ASP A 50 -2.01 -0.73 12.82
C ASP A 50 -2.07 -0.79 11.28
N ALA A 51 -2.75 0.17 10.67
CA ALA A 51 -2.88 0.30 9.23
C ALA A 51 -1.88 1.31 8.67
N LEU A 52 -1.48 1.11 7.42
CA LEU A 52 -0.77 2.10 6.62
C LEU A 52 -1.52 2.38 5.33
N THR A 53 -1.18 3.49 4.69
CA THR A 53 -1.70 3.82 3.37
C THR A 53 -0.66 3.54 2.30
N VAL A 54 -1.09 3.10 1.11
CA VAL A 54 -0.22 2.97 -0.07
C VAL A 54 -0.81 3.80 -1.18
N ASP A 55 -0.04 4.78 -1.64
CA ASP A 55 -0.35 5.58 -2.82
C ASP A 55 0.27 4.90 -4.05
N VAL A 56 -0.47 4.87 -5.16
CA VAL A 56 -0.02 4.31 -6.43
C VAL A 56 -0.36 5.25 -7.56
N ASP A 57 0.69 5.69 -8.23
CA ASP A 57 0.64 6.50 -9.43
C ASP A 57 1.07 5.66 -10.64
N ILE A 58 0.25 5.69 -11.70
CA ILE A 58 0.57 5.12 -13.00
C ILE A 58 0.59 6.24 -14.03
N ASP A 59 1.73 6.41 -14.69
CA ASP A 59 1.90 7.34 -15.79
C ASP A 59 2.12 6.61 -17.10
N SER A 60 1.59 7.15 -18.19
CA SER A 60 1.96 6.75 -19.55
C SER A 60 3.28 7.38 -19.98
N SER A 61 3.85 6.92 -21.09
CA SER A 61 5.03 7.52 -21.72
C SER A 61 4.88 8.99 -22.12
N GLN A 62 3.66 9.53 -22.10
CA GLN A 62 3.37 10.95 -22.34
C GLN A 62 3.26 11.78 -21.05
N GLY A 63 3.41 11.17 -19.87
CA GLY A 63 3.36 11.84 -18.57
C GLY A 63 1.95 12.12 -18.04
N PHE A 64 0.95 11.42 -18.57
CA PHE A 64 -0.44 11.47 -18.06
C PHE A 64 -0.90 10.09 -17.60
N ALA A 65 -1.78 10.06 -16.61
CA ALA A 65 -2.40 8.85 -16.14
C ALA A 65 -3.26 8.19 -17.23
N PRO A 66 -3.17 6.86 -17.42
CA PRO A 66 -4.12 6.12 -18.25
C PRO A 66 -5.59 6.38 -17.86
N PRO A 67 -6.51 6.48 -18.84
CA PRO A 67 -7.91 6.83 -18.57
C PRO A 67 -8.75 5.68 -17.96
N GLY A 68 -8.16 4.50 -17.78
CA GLY A 68 -8.86 3.31 -17.29
C GLY A 68 -7.90 2.23 -16.81
N GLY A 69 -8.39 0.99 -16.75
CA GLY A 69 -7.67 -0.18 -16.25
C GLY A 69 -7.90 -0.40 -14.75
N THR A 70 -7.12 -1.33 -14.18
CA THR A 70 -7.24 -1.73 -12.77
C THR A 70 -5.86 -1.79 -12.13
N THR A 71 -5.74 -1.24 -10.93
CA THR A 71 -4.52 -1.26 -10.11
C THR A 71 -4.72 -2.19 -8.92
N THR A 72 -3.81 -3.15 -8.75
CA THR A 72 -3.86 -4.15 -7.68
C THR A 72 -2.60 -4.06 -6.82
N LEU A 73 -2.79 -3.94 -5.51
CA LEU A 73 -1.71 -4.09 -4.54
C LEU A 73 -1.48 -5.58 -4.26
N LEU A 74 -0.25 -6.01 -4.47
CA LEU A 74 0.21 -7.37 -4.25
C LEU A 74 1.12 -7.41 -3.02
N ALA A 75 1.01 -8.44 -2.21
CA ALA A 75 1.78 -8.65 -0.98
C ALA A 75 2.47 -10.01 -0.97
N GLN A 76 3.70 -10.04 -0.45
CA GLN A 76 4.48 -11.23 -0.20
C GLN A 76 4.95 -11.19 1.27
N GLU A 77 4.25 -11.90 2.14
CA GLU A 77 4.65 -12.04 3.55
C GLU A 77 6.00 -12.75 3.64
N VAL A 78 6.82 -12.36 4.62
CA VAL A 78 8.10 -13.02 4.89
C VAL A 78 7.96 -14.54 5.08
N GLY A 79 8.77 -15.28 4.34
CA GLY A 79 8.70 -16.74 4.24
C GLY A 79 7.81 -17.25 3.10
N SER A 80 7.01 -16.39 2.45
CA SER A 80 6.32 -16.72 1.20
C SER A 80 7.25 -16.53 -0.01
N THR A 81 7.04 -17.32 -1.04
CA THR A 81 7.70 -17.18 -2.36
C THR A 81 6.80 -16.54 -3.41
N THR A 82 5.55 -16.23 -3.06
CA THR A 82 4.53 -15.75 -4.01
C THR A 82 3.90 -14.44 -3.53
N PHE A 83 3.63 -13.57 -4.50
CA PHE A 83 2.83 -12.37 -4.31
C PHE A 83 1.35 -12.72 -4.44
N VAL A 84 0.54 -12.25 -3.50
CA VAL A 84 -0.92 -12.42 -3.49
C VAL A 84 -1.62 -11.07 -3.51
N PRO A 85 -2.76 -10.92 -4.20
CA PRO A 85 -3.53 -9.68 -4.18
C PRO A 85 -4.13 -9.43 -2.80
N VAL A 86 -3.99 -8.19 -2.32
CA VAL A 86 -4.52 -7.75 -1.01
C VAL A 86 -5.51 -6.59 -1.13
N ALA A 87 -5.44 -5.81 -2.21
CA ALA A 87 -6.40 -4.76 -2.50
C ALA A 87 -6.40 -4.46 -4.00
N THR A 88 -7.53 -3.99 -4.52
CA THR A 88 -7.70 -3.62 -5.93
C THR A 88 -8.53 -2.35 -6.02
N SER A 89 -8.16 -1.47 -6.95
CA SER A 89 -8.90 -0.26 -7.29
C SER A 89 -9.06 -0.17 -8.80
N ASP A 90 -10.20 0.34 -9.24
CA ASP A 90 -10.38 0.72 -10.63
C ASP A 90 -9.60 2.01 -10.91
N GLY A 91 -9.04 2.09 -12.11
CA GLY A 91 -8.24 3.22 -12.58
C GLY A 91 -6.73 3.06 -12.40
N ALA A 92 -6.03 4.05 -12.94
CA ALA A 92 -4.59 4.16 -12.96
C ALA A 92 -4.02 4.95 -11.76
N TYR A 93 -4.88 5.46 -10.89
CA TYR A 93 -4.52 6.01 -9.58
C TYR A 93 -5.20 5.15 -8.51
N ALA A 94 -4.46 4.78 -7.46
CA ALA A 94 -5.04 4.03 -6.35
C ALA A 94 -4.50 4.47 -5.00
N TYR A 95 -5.41 4.68 -4.05
CA TYR A 95 -5.09 5.05 -2.69
C TYR A 95 -5.65 4.01 -1.72
N PHE A 96 -4.80 3.08 -1.28
CA PHE A 96 -5.19 1.98 -0.39
C PHE A 96 -5.02 2.40 1.08
N THR A 97 -6.10 2.54 1.86
CA THR A 97 -6.05 3.17 3.19
C THR A 97 -6.00 2.22 4.40
N ASP A 98 -6.31 0.93 4.22
CA ASP A 98 -6.39 -0.04 5.32
C ASP A 98 -5.44 -1.24 5.12
N VAL A 99 -4.21 -0.98 4.68
CA VAL A 99 -3.21 -2.04 4.48
C VAL A 99 -2.64 -2.43 5.85
N LYS A 100 -2.98 -3.65 6.31
CA LYS A 100 -2.59 -4.18 7.63
C LYS A 100 -1.69 -5.42 7.50
N PRO A 101 -0.37 -5.24 7.38
CA PRO A 101 0.56 -6.38 7.33
C PRO A 101 0.53 -7.17 8.65
N ALA A 102 0.39 -8.49 8.55
CA ALA A 102 0.42 -9.38 9.71
C ALA A 102 1.85 -9.65 10.23
N ALA A 103 2.85 -9.55 9.36
CA ALA A 103 4.29 -9.69 9.63
C ALA A 103 5.07 -8.84 8.61
N GLY A 104 6.40 -8.85 8.66
CA GLY A 104 7.23 -8.23 7.62
C GLY A 104 6.77 -8.66 6.22
N THR A 105 6.46 -7.71 5.35
CA THR A 105 5.80 -7.98 4.06
C THR A 105 6.40 -7.11 2.97
N THR A 106 6.71 -7.71 1.82
CA THR A 106 7.11 -7.02 0.60
C THR A 106 5.89 -6.78 -0.26
N TYR A 107 5.75 -5.58 -0.81
CA TYR A 107 4.63 -5.18 -1.65
C TYR A 107 5.10 -4.73 -3.02
N LYS A 108 4.19 -4.78 -4.00
CA LYS A 108 4.29 -4.09 -5.29
C LYS A 108 2.88 -3.79 -5.80
N ALA A 109 2.75 -2.78 -6.65
CA ALA A 109 1.52 -2.53 -7.39
C ALA A 109 1.61 -3.15 -8.79
N SER A 110 0.49 -3.65 -9.29
CA SER A 110 0.34 -4.15 -10.66
C SER A 110 -0.82 -3.43 -11.32
N TYR A 111 -0.54 -2.80 -12.47
CA TYR A 111 -1.54 -2.20 -13.34
C TYR A 111 -1.81 -3.14 -14.51
N SER A 112 -3.10 -3.41 -14.75
CA SER A 112 -3.58 -4.40 -15.73
C SER A 112 -3.51 -3.94 -17.19
N GLY A 113 -3.22 -2.66 -17.45
CA GLY A 113 -3.35 -2.09 -18.78
C GLY A 113 -4.77 -1.64 -19.10
N PHE A 114 -4.95 -0.98 -20.24
CA PHE A 114 -6.25 -0.52 -20.71
C PHE A 114 -6.26 -0.32 -22.23
N THR A 115 -7.37 -0.61 -22.88
CA THR A 115 -7.61 -0.23 -24.29
C THR A 115 -8.74 0.79 -24.32
N ALA A 116 -8.43 2.01 -24.76
CA ALA A 116 -9.39 3.10 -24.84
C ALA A 116 -10.34 2.95 -26.03
N SER A 117 -11.46 3.66 -25.99
CA SER A 117 -12.51 3.61 -27.03
C SER A 117 -12.04 4.15 -28.38
N ASN A 118 -11.01 4.99 -28.41
CA ASN A 118 -10.33 5.45 -29.62
C ASN A 118 -9.31 4.44 -30.18
N GLY A 119 -9.14 3.28 -29.54
CA GLY A 119 -8.21 2.23 -29.94
C GLY A 119 -6.84 2.29 -29.27
N ASP A 120 -6.52 3.34 -28.53
CA ASP A 120 -5.22 3.48 -27.86
C ASP A 120 -5.01 2.39 -26.80
N ILE A 121 -3.77 1.90 -26.68
CA ILE A 121 -3.41 0.80 -25.80
C ILE A 121 -2.43 1.31 -24.75
N TYR A 122 -2.79 1.18 -23.48
CA TYR A 122 -1.93 1.43 -22.33
C TYR A 122 -1.44 0.09 -21.80
N GLN A 123 -0.13 -0.13 -21.84
CA GLN A 123 0.42 -1.43 -21.46
C GLN A 123 0.28 -1.72 -19.95
N PRO A 124 0.18 -2.99 -19.56
CA PRO A 124 0.31 -3.40 -18.17
C PRO A 124 1.72 -3.09 -17.63
N THR A 125 1.83 -2.82 -16.34
CA THR A 125 3.12 -2.54 -15.69
C THR A 125 3.09 -2.94 -14.21
N GLU A 126 4.27 -3.03 -13.60
CA GLU A 126 4.43 -3.26 -12.16
C GLU A 126 5.36 -2.23 -11.56
N SER A 127 5.10 -1.86 -10.30
CA SER A 127 6.01 -0.97 -9.57
C SER A 127 7.26 -1.71 -9.10
N ALA A 128 8.28 -0.94 -8.71
CA ALA A 128 9.33 -1.46 -7.84
C ALA A 128 8.73 -2.02 -6.54
N THR A 129 9.41 -3.00 -5.94
CA THR A 129 9.01 -3.55 -4.65
C THR A 129 9.39 -2.63 -3.50
N PHE A 130 8.60 -2.65 -2.43
CA PHE A 130 8.95 -2.01 -1.16
C PHE A 130 8.62 -2.95 0.01
N THR A 131 9.36 -2.85 1.11
CA THR A 131 9.15 -3.68 2.30
C THR A 131 8.59 -2.86 3.45
N VAL A 132 7.56 -3.40 4.09
CA VAL A 132 7.05 -2.89 5.36
C VAL A 132 7.44 -3.87 6.47
N GLU A 133 8.21 -3.38 7.44
CA GLU A 133 8.61 -4.13 8.61
C GLU A 133 7.56 -3.99 9.73
N VAL A 134 7.25 -5.09 10.44
CA VAL A 134 6.21 -5.07 11.49
C VAL A 134 6.82 -5.32 12.86
N ALA A 135 6.60 -4.41 13.80
CA ALA A 135 6.92 -4.60 15.22
C ALA A 135 5.73 -5.20 15.98
N ARG A 136 5.99 -5.99 17.02
CA ARG A 136 4.91 -6.56 17.83
C ARG A 136 4.20 -5.51 18.68
N LYS A 137 2.89 -5.63 18.84
CA LYS A 137 2.11 -4.80 19.76
C LYS A 137 2.37 -5.19 21.20
N ILE A 138 2.71 -4.22 22.04
CA ILE A 138 2.97 -4.40 23.48
C ILE A 138 1.93 -3.62 24.26
N THR A 139 1.14 -4.30 25.08
CA THR A 139 0.25 -3.63 26.04
C THR A 139 0.91 -3.56 27.41
N TYR A 140 0.78 -2.44 28.10
CA TYR A 140 1.35 -2.20 29.43
C TYR A 140 0.47 -1.19 30.21
N PRO A 141 0.54 -1.13 31.55
CA PRO A 141 -0.25 -0.19 32.34
C PRO A 141 0.22 1.25 32.11
N SER A 142 -0.53 2.24 32.62
CA SER A 142 -0.13 3.66 32.56
C SER A 142 0.77 4.11 33.72
N SER A 143 0.67 3.47 34.90
CA SER A 143 1.52 3.77 36.06
C SER A 143 1.71 2.58 37.03
N GLY A 144 2.59 2.76 38.02
CA GLY A 144 2.82 1.81 39.11
C GLY A 144 4.08 0.95 39.01
N PHE A 145 4.24 0.04 39.98
CA PHE A 145 5.39 -0.87 40.08
C PHE A 145 5.08 -2.27 39.54
N VAL A 146 3.81 -2.62 39.37
CA VAL A 146 3.39 -3.92 38.83
C VAL A 146 3.13 -3.76 37.33
N ILE A 147 4.07 -4.21 36.52
CA ILE A 147 3.99 -4.12 35.07
C ILE A 147 3.43 -5.43 34.55
N LYS A 148 2.23 -5.37 33.99
CA LYS A 148 1.54 -6.51 33.39
C LYS A 148 1.07 -6.15 31.98
N GLY A 149 1.09 -7.11 31.08
CA GLY A 149 0.87 -6.81 29.68
C GLY A 149 0.80 -8.05 28.80
N LYS A 150 0.69 -7.81 27.49
CA LYS A 150 0.73 -8.84 26.45
C LYS A 150 1.59 -8.35 25.29
N VAL A 151 2.38 -9.25 24.73
CA VAL A 151 3.08 -9.04 23.46
C VAL A 151 2.36 -9.87 22.38
N THR A 152 1.89 -9.21 21.32
CA THR A 152 1.12 -9.84 20.23
C THR A 152 1.71 -9.43 18.89
N PRO A 153 1.81 -10.33 17.90
CA PRO A 153 1.45 -11.75 17.90
C PRO A 153 2.65 -12.67 18.21
N ASP A 154 2.41 -13.97 18.28
CA ASP A 154 3.43 -15.04 18.28
C ASP A 154 4.57 -14.87 19.28
N TYR A 155 4.25 -14.36 20.48
CA TYR A 155 5.22 -14.13 21.54
C TYR A 155 5.03 -15.04 22.75
N ALA A 156 4.58 -16.28 22.51
CA ALA A 156 4.38 -17.29 23.54
C ALA A 156 5.72 -17.82 24.09
N LYS A 157 5.87 -17.89 25.42
CA LYS A 157 7.07 -18.44 26.10
C LYS A 157 8.41 -17.77 25.71
N LYS A 158 8.38 -16.59 25.07
CA LYS A 158 9.56 -15.82 24.64
C LYS A 158 10.06 -14.90 25.75
N LYS A 159 11.35 -14.52 25.68
CA LYS A 159 12.05 -13.75 26.71
C LYS A 159 11.86 -12.25 26.52
N ILE A 160 11.52 -11.53 27.59
CA ILE A 160 11.59 -10.07 27.68
C ILE A 160 12.78 -9.71 28.56
N VAL A 161 13.72 -8.94 28.01
CA VAL A 161 14.91 -8.48 28.74
C VAL A 161 14.61 -7.13 29.36
N ILE A 162 14.78 -7.01 30.67
CA ILE A 162 14.54 -5.79 31.42
C ILE A 162 15.88 -5.23 31.85
N LYS A 163 16.13 -3.98 31.48
CA LYS A 163 17.30 -3.22 31.87
C LYS A 163 16.88 -2.03 32.73
N VAL A 164 17.79 -1.52 33.56
CA VAL A 164 17.52 -0.42 34.49
C VAL A 164 18.61 0.66 34.41
N SER A 165 18.21 1.94 34.52
CA SER A 165 19.10 3.09 34.59
C SER A 165 18.51 4.21 35.46
N ARG A 166 19.36 5.09 36.00
CA ARG A 166 18.94 6.38 36.59
C ARG A 166 18.75 7.48 35.53
N LYS A 167 19.18 7.25 34.29
CA LYS A 167 19.07 8.19 33.15
C LYS A 167 18.20 7.57 32.07
N GLN A 168 17.29 8.34 31.49
CA GLN A 168 16.27 7.83 30.55
C GLN A 168 16.85 7.19 29.29
N ASN A 169 17.90 7.78 28.70
CA ASN A 169 18.39 7.39 27.38
C ASN A 169 19.79 6.75 27.38
N LYS A 170 20.39 6.49 28.55
CA LYS A 170 21.75 5.92 28.62
C LYS A 170 22.03 5.17 29.92
N GLY A 171 23.07 4.33 29.91
CA GLY A 171 23.58 3.65 31.11
C GLY A 171 22.72 2.48 31.60
N TYR A 172 21.92 1.88 30.71
CA TYR A 172 21.10 0.72 31.04
C TYR A 172 21.95 -0.49 31.41
N LYS A 173 21.77 -0.99 32.63
CA LYS A 173 22.35 -2.25 33.10
C LYS A 173 21.30 -3.34 33.09
N SER A 174 21.70 -4.58 32.79
CA SER A 174 20.79 -5.73 32.87
C SER A 174 20.22 -5.86 34.29
N PHE A 175 18.91 -6.03 34.39
CA PHE A 175 18.21 -6.22 35.67
C PHE A 175 17.65 -7.63 35.80
N LYS A 176 16.76 -8.01 34.87
CA LYS A 176 16.07 -9.31 34.92
C LYS A 176 15.61 -9.71 33.53
N THR A 177 15.53 -11.01 33.28
CA THR A 177 14.83 -11.54 32.10
C THR A 177 13.61 -12.31 32.58
N ILE A 178 12.45 -12.01 32.00
CA ILE A 178 11.21 -12.76 32.25
C ILE A 178 10.79 -13.50 30.98
N LYS A 179 9.98 -14.54 31.13
CA LYS A 179 9.32 -15.21 29.99
C LYS A 179 7.84 -14.87 29.98
N THR A 180 7.29 -14.70 28.79
CA THR A 180 5.84 -14.63 28.62
C THR A 180 5.18 -15.99 28.87
N THR A 181 3.88 -15.98 29.14
CA THR A 181 3.03 -17.17 29.18
C THR A 181 2.80 -17.73 27.76
N SER A 182 2.10 -18.86 27.64
CA SER A 182 1.64 -19.40 26.36
C SER A 182 0.77 -18.41 25.57
N ALA A 183 0.04 -17.52 26.25
CA ALA A 183 -0.77 -16.47 25.63
C ALA A 183 -0.01 -15.16 25.36
N GLY A 184 1.33 -15.14 25.48
CA GLY A 184 2.14 -13.92 25.30
C GLY A 184 2.00 -12.89 26.42
N LYS A 185 1.30 -13.21 27.52
CA LYS A 185 1.14 -12.31 28.68
C LYS A 185 2.39 -12.32 29.56
N TYR A 186 2.70 -11.18 30.18
CA TYR A 186 3.77 -11.05 31.16
C TYR A 186 3.32 -10.28 32.39
N LYS A 187 4.00 -10.50 33.52
CA LYS A 187 3.83 -9.76 34.77
C LYS A 187 5.17 -9.69 35.51
N ILE A 188 5.52 -8.51 36.01
CA ILE A 188 6.66 -8.31 36.90
C ILE A 188 6.37 -7.19 37.89
N THR A 189 6.85 -7.35 39.11
CA THR A 189 6.86 -6.29 40.11
C THR A 189 8.26 -5.69 40.17
N LEU A 190 8.38 -4.41 39.88
CA LEU A 190 9.61 -3.64 39.98
C LEU A 190 9.88 -3.26 41.44
N PRO A 191 11.15 -3.18 41.86
CA PRO A 191 11.49 -2.77 43.21
C PRO A 191 11.16 -1.29 43.44
N ARG A 192 10.70 -0.97 44.65
CA ARG A 192 10.57 0.41 45.12
C ARG A 192 11.96 0.92 45.50
N ARG A 193 12.54 1.76 44.64
CA ARG A 193 13.86 2.36 44.84
C ARG A 193 13.69 3.87 44.95
N GLY A 194 14.33 4.48 45.94
CA GLY A 194 14.37 5.94 46.10
C GLY A 194 14.85 6.64 44.83
N GLY A 195 14.24 7.79 44.53
CA GLY A 195 14.50 8.60 43.36
C GLY A 195 13.84 8.09 42.07
N THR A 196 14.26 8.68 40.94
CA THR A 196 13.75 8.31 39.61
C THR A 196 14.57 7.20 38.99
N TRP A 197 13.88 6.19 38.48
CA TRP A 197 14.47 5.07 37.75
C TRP A 197 13.73 4.81 36.44
N TYR A 198 14.49 4.43 35.41
CA TYR A 198 14.01 4.08 34.09
C TYR A 198 14.27 2.60 33.81
N TRP A 199 13.26 1.91 33.33
CA TRP A 199 13.28 0.48 33.07
C TRP A 199 12.98 0.23 31.59
N SER A 200 13.96 -0.28 30.85
CA SER A 200 13.79 -0.62 29.44
C SER A 200 13.37 -2.07 29.32
N PHE A 201 12.17 -2.29 28.78
CA PHE A 201 11.64 -3.60 28.42
C PHE A 201 11.96 -3.84 26.95
N VAL A 202 12.82 -4.82 26.67
CA VAL A 202 13.28 -5.15 25.33
C VAL A 202 12.73 -6.50 24.91
N ILE A 203 12.02 -6.49 23.79
CA ILE A 203 11.51 -7.65 23.07
C ILE A 203 12.40 -7.87 21.86
N LYS A 204 12.98 -9.07 21.78
CA LYS A 204 13.76 -9.46 20.62
C LYS A 204 12.83 -9.66 19.42
N GLY A 205 13.28 -9.17 18.27
CA GLY A 205 12.72 -9.51 16.98
C GLY A 205 13.07 -10.95 16.59
N ASP A 206 12.50 -11.36 15.47
CA ASP A 206 12.74 -12.60 14.74
C ASP A 206 12.48 -12.35 13.26
N ASP A 207 12.61 -13.38 12.43
CA ASP A 207 12.51 -13.24 10.97
C ASP A 207 11.19 -12.61 10.51
N LYS A 208 10.13 -12.73 11.32
CA LYS A 208 8.81 -12.18 11.03
C LYS A 208 8.58 -10.76 11.53
N TYR A 209 9.25 -10.36 12.63
CA TYR A 209 8.93 -9.14 13.34
C TYR A 209 10.16 -8.41 13.87
N LEU A 210 10.12 -7.08 13.80
CA LEU A 210 11.15 -6.22 14.36
C LEU A 210 11.29 -6.38 15.87
N ALA A 211 12.53 -6.15 16.33
CA ALA A 211 12.79 -5.92 17.74
C ALA A 211 12.17 -4.59 18.18
N ASN A 212 11.55 -4.58 19.35
CA ASN A 212 10.97 -3.37 19.91
C ASN A 212 10.92 -3.41 21.45
N GLY A 213 10.32 -2.39 22.05
CA GLY A 213 10.29 -2.27 23.50
C GLY A 213 9.67 -0.98 23.97
N PHE A 214 9.70 -0.77 25.28
CA PHE A 214 9.26 0.48 25.90
C PHE A 214 10.12 0.81 27.12
N VAL A 215 10.14 2.10 27.48
CA VAL A 215 10.79 2.59 28.70
C VAL A 215 9.74 2.96 29.72
N TRP A 216 9.91 2.44 30.93
CA TRP A 216 9.03 2.67 32.06
C TRP A 216 9.70 3.53 33.13
N LYS A 217 9.02 4.56 33.63
CA LYS A 217 9.52 5.43 34.69
C LYS A 217 8.89 5.08 36.03
N THR A 218 9.71 4.93 37.07
CA THR A 218 9.26 4.83 38.46
C THR A 218 9.87 5.94 39.29
N PHE A 219 9.14 6.44 40.28
CA PHE A 219 9.62 7.41 41.25
C PHE A 219 9.17 7.00 42.65
N VAL A 220 10.09 7.10 43.62
CA VAL A 220 9.79 7.01 45.05
C VAL A 220 10.44 8.23 45.71
N GLY A 221 9.62 9.02 46.39
CA GLY A 221 10.06 10.15 47.21
C GLY A 221 10.76 9.71 48.48
#